data_AF-A0AAN8QGV5-F1
#
_entry.id   AF-A0AAN8QGV5-F1
#
_cell.length_a   1.000
_cell.length_b   1.000
_cell.length_c   1.000
_cell.angle_alpha   90.00
_cell.angle_beta   90.00
_cell.angle_gamma   90.00
#
_symmetry.space_group_name_H-M   'P 1'
#
loop_
_entity.id
_entity.type
_entity.pdbx_description
1 polymer ?
#
loop_
_entity_poly.entity_id
_entity_poly.type
_entity_poly.pdbx_seq_one_letter_code
_entity_poly.pdbx_strand_id
1 'polypeptide(L)'
;MEDDAPIIYGLEFQARALTSQTAESDAIRFLVGTQSLKFDNQIHIIDFDDENNIISKSVLLHQAGEIWHISASPADKAVLSTCYNKTSESRVVMCGAVWRMPPEWESGSHETPDDPHNSHNPQNLELLCHLDNRAHGNTSSVLWEPMGDGKRVISLADNHALLWDLTESSTQATISSSATLEGKGQLKFTSGKWSPHHNCTQLATANDTTIRGWDLRTMR
;
A
#
# COMPACT_ATOMS: atom_id res chain seq x y z
N MET A 1 9.54 -24.80 24.54
CA MET A 1 9.71 -23.41 24.08
C MET A 1 9.10 -22.57 25.18
N GLU A 2 9.91 -21.74 25.85
CA GLU A 2 9.36 -20.65 26.65
C GLU A 2 8.64 -19.73 25.66
N ASP A 3 7.39 -19.37 25.94
CA ASP A 3 6.68 -18.39 25.13
C ASP A 3 7.34 -17.04 25.36
N ASP A 4 8.07 -16.53 24.38
CA ASP A 4 8.67 -15.20 24.44
C ASP A 4 7.58 -14.14 24.66
N ALA A 5 7.88 -13.17 25.52
CA ALA A 5 6.93 -12.11 25.84
C ALA A 5 6.60 -11.30 24.58
N PRO A 6 5.32 -10.96 24.35
CA PRO A 6 4.92 -10.21 23.17
C PRO A 6 5.52 -8.81 23.21
N ILE A 7 6.11 -8.38 22.10
CA ILE A 7 6.55 -6.99 21.91
C ILE A 7 5.38 -6.13 21.40
N ILE A 8 5.26 -4.91 21.95
CA ILE A 8 4.16 -4.00 21.63
C ILE A 8 4.73 -2.68 21.11
N TYR A 9 4.33 -2.32 19.91
CA TYR A 9 4.60 -1.01 19.34
C TYR A 9 3.33 -0.14 19.35
N GLY A 10 3.40 1.00 20.04
CA GLY A 10 2.30 1.96 20.15
C GLY A 10 2.35 3.02 19.05
N LEU A 11 1.19 3.36 18.49
CA LEU A 11 1.02 4.43 17.50
C LEU A 11 0.40 5.67 18.13
N GLU A 12 0.87 6.83 17.71
CA GLU A 12 0.33 8.13 18.13
C GLU A 12 -1.02 8.44 17.46
N PHE A 13 -1.20 7.96 16.23
CA PHE A 13 -2.42 8.13 15.44
C PHE A 13 -3.11 6.79 15.21
N GLN A 14 -4.42 6.84 14.93
CA GLN A 14 -5.15 5.66 14.50
C GLN A 14 -4.52 5.12 13.22
N ALA A 15 -4.49 3.80 13.08
CA ALA A 15 -4.02 3.11 11.89
C ALA A 15 -5.01 2.03 11.47
N ARG A 16 -5.07 1.78 10.17
CA ARG A 16 -5.96 0.76 9.57
C ARG A 16 -5.25 -0.11 8.54
N ALA A 17 -4.11 0.34 8.05
CA ALA A 17 -3.39 -0.28 6.96
C ALA A 17 -2.04 -0.80 7.48
N LEU A 18 -1.78 -2.09 7.26
CA LEU A 18 -0.55 -2.80 7.62
C LEU A 18 -0.17 -3.72 6.47
N THR A 19 1.11 -3.77 6.11
CA THR A 19 1.65 -4.73 5.15
C THR A 19 3.08 -5.11 5.51
N SER A 20 3.51 -6.33 5.20
CA SER A 20 4.94 -6.65 5.14
C SER A 20 5.59 -5.92 3.97
N GLN A 21 6.88 -5.61 4.07
CA GLN A 21 7.68 -5.11 2.95
C GLN A 21 8.19 -6.30 2.13
N THR A 22 7.40 -6.77 1.17
CA THR A 22 7.61 -8.06 0.45
C THR A 22 8.98 -8.21 -0.21
N ALA A 23 9.55 -7.12 -0.74
CA ALA A 23 10.86 -7.14 -1.38
C ALA A 23 12.05 -7.09 -0.40
N GLU A 24 11.80 -6.94 0.91
CA GLU A 24 12.82 -7.08 1.96
C GLU A 24 12.85 -8.55 2.40
N SER A 25 13.92 -9.24 2.05
CA SER A 25 14.13 -10.66 2.37
C SER A 25 15.01 -10.88 3.60
N ASP A 26 15.73 -9.85 4.03
CA ASP A 26 16.82 -9.99 4.99
C ASP A 26 16.44 -9.48 6.39
N ALA A 27 15.27 -8.83 6.51
CA ALA A 27 14.74 -8.30 7.76
C ALA A 27 13.23 -8.52 7.89
N ILE A 28 12.73 -8.69 9.12
CA ILE A 28 11.30 -8.71 9.40
C ILE A 28 10.79 -7.27 9.47
N ARG A 29 10.29 -6.77 8.34
CA ARG A 29 9.83 -5.38 8.23
C ARG A 29 8.36 -5.23 7.86
N PHE A 30 7.69 -4.33 8.56
CA PHE A 30 6.29 -3.97 8.34
C PHE A 30 6.11 -2.49 8.10
N LEU A 31 5.11 -2.14 7.29
CA LEU A 31 4.69 -0.76 7.01
C LEU A 31 3.30 -0.55 7.59
N VAL A 32 3.14 0.52 8.37
CA VAL A 32 1.85 0.90 9.00
C VAL A 32 1.44 2.29 8.57
N GLY A 33 0.27 2.42 7.96
CA GLY A 33 -0.30 3.71 7.54
C GLY A 33 -1.30 4.26 8.55
N THR A 34 -1.16 5.54 8.90
CA THR A 34 -2.05 6.24 9.84
C THR A 34 -3.26 6.91 9.17
N GLN A 35 -4.25 7.29 10.00
CA GLN A 35 -5.51 7.91 9.63
C GLN A 35 -5.81 9.10 10.56
N SER A 36 -5.37 10.28 10.13
CA SER A 36 -5.59 11.56 10.78
C SER A 36 -6.25 12.54 9.81
N LEU A 37 -7.35 13.13 10.27
CA LEU A 37 -8.02 14.26 9.60
C LEU A 37 -7.41 15.63 9.97
N LYS A 38 -6.53 15.67 10.98
CA LYS A 38 -6.03 16.92 11.58
C LYS A 38 -4.56 17.18 11.31
N PHE A 39 -3.79 16.11 11.14
CA PHE A 39 -2.34 16.15 10.98
C PHE A 39 -1.96 15.40 9.71
N ASP A 40 -0.78 15.68 9.18
CA ASP A 40 -0.21 14.89 8.10
C ASP A 40 -0.17 13.42 8.52
N ASN A 41 -0.55 12.54 7.59
CA ASN A 41 -0.52 11.11 7.85
C ASN A 41 0.91 10.60 7.74
N GLN A 42 1.12 9.39 8.22
CA GLN A 42 2.45 8.82 8.41
C GLN A 42 2.46 7.37 7.96
N ILE A 43 3.61 6.94 7.45
CA ILE A 43 3.97 5.54 7.28
C ILE A 43 5.07 5.23 8.27
N HIS A 44 4.75 4.39 9.26
CA HIS A 44 5.74 3.82 10.15
C HIS A 44 6.36 2.60 9.49
N ILE A 45 7.68 2.58 9.42
CA ILE A 45 8.48 1.43 9.02
C ILE A 45 8.95 0.79 10.31
N ILE A 46 8.55 -0.44 10.55
CA ILE A 46 8.83 -1.18 11.78
C ILE A 46 9.77 -2.33 11.42
N ASP A 47 10.96 -2.29 11.99
CA ASP A 47 11.94 -3.37 11.92
C ASP A 47 11.86 -4.19 13.21
N PHE A 48 11.61 -5.48 13.07
CA PHE A 48 11.58 -6.42 14.18
C PHE A 48 12.82 -7.32 14.11
N ASP A 49 13.62 -7.25 15.17
CA ASP A 49 14.72 -8.17 15.43
C ASP A 49 14.19 -9.28 16.33
N ASP A 50 14.01 -10.47 15.76
CA ASP A 50 13.48 -11.65 16.45
C ASP A 50 14.51 -12.33 17.35
N GLU A 51 15.81 -12.15 17.09
CA GLU A 51 16.89 -12.69 17.93
C GLU A 51 16.97 -11.94 19.26
N ASN A 52 16.84 -10.61 19.24
CA ASN A 52 16.94 -9.76 20.41
C ASN A 52 15.57 -9.35 21.00
N ASN A 53 14.48 -9.65 20.29
CA ASN A 53 13.13 -9.19 20.60
C ASN A 53 13.06 -7.66 20.74
N ILE A 54 13.61 -6.94 19.75
CA ILE A 54 13.68 -5.47 19.71
C ILE A 54 12.92 -4.96 18.49
N ILE A 55 12.24 -3.82 18.65
CA ILE A 55 11.66 -3.06 17.54
C ILE A 55 12.42 -1.75 17.35
N SER A 56 12.87 -1.49 16.13
CA SER A 56 13.29 -0.16 15.66
C SER A 56 12.25 0.42 14.70
N LYS A 57 12.19 1.76 14.61
CA LYS A 57 11.22 2.44 13.76
C LYS A 57 11.83 3.58 12.95
N SER A 58 11.25 3.81 11.79
CA SER A 58 11.39 5.04 11.02
C SER A 58 10.01 5.56 10.62
N VAL A 59 9.86 6.87 10.43
CA VAL A 59 8.57 7.49 10.10
C VAL A 59 8.71 8.36 8.87
N LEU A 60 7.88 8.09 7.87
CA LEU A 60 7.76 8.90 6.66
C LEU A 60 6.42 9.64 6.66
N LEU A 61 6.41 10.90 6.23
CA LEU A 61 5.21 11.70 6.03
C LEU A 61 4.47 11.28 4.76
N HIS A 62 3.16 11.15 4.90
CA HIS A 62 2.19 10.98 3.83
C HIS A 62 1.20 12.14 3.87
N GLN A 63 1.52 13.19 3.10
CA GLN A 63 0.74 14.44 3.09
C GLN A 63 -0.50 14.38 2.20
N ALA A 64 -0.73 13.25 1.51
CA ALA A 64 -1.80 13.15 0.53
C ALA A 64 -3.16 12.88 1.17
N GLY A 65 -3.20 12.32 2.38
CA GLY A 65 -4.38 12.16 3.22
C GLY A 65 -4.42 10.84 3.99
N GLU A 66 -5.57 10.46 4.55
CA GLU A 66 -5.66 9.29 5.43
C GLU A 66 -5.41 7.99 4.66
N ILE A 67 -4.58 7.11 5.19
CA ILE A 67 -4.20 5.88 4.50
C ILE A 67 -5.24 4.79 4.81
N TRP A 68 -5.93 4.31 3.78
CA TRP A 68 -6.96 3.26 3.88
C TRP A 68 -6.47 1.90 3.43
N HIS A 69 -5.46 1.87 2.56
CA HIS A 69 -4.81 0.66 2.10
C HIS A 69 -3.35 0.96 1.82
N ILE A 70 -2.46 0.00 2.12
CA ILE A 70 -1.03 0.05 1.81
C ILE A 70 -0.63 -1.29 1.21
N SER A 71 0.27 -1.27 0.23
CA SER A 71 0.76 -2.48 -0.41
C SER A 71 2.19 -2.26 -0.87
N ALA A 72 3.12 -3.08 -0.40
CA ALA A 72 4.53 -2.99 -0.77
C ALA A 72 4.80 -3.63 -2.13
N SER A 73 5.69 -3.03 -2.93
CA SER A 73 6.15 -3.64 -4.18
C SER A 73 6.86 -4.97 -3.88
N PRO A 74 6.64 -6.00 -4.70
CA PRO A 74 7.34 -7.28 -4.57
C PRO A 74 8.76 -7.25 -5.15
N ALA A 75 9.15 -6.20 -5.88
CA ALA A 75 10.41 -6.14 -6.61
C ALA A 75 11.37 -5.02 -6.14
N ASP A 76 10.85 -3.98 -5.49
CA ASP A 76 11.65 -2.85 -4.99
C ASP A 76 11.16 -2.49 -3.60
N LYS A 77 11.98 -2.72 -2.58
CA LYS A 77 11.60 -2.48 -1.17
C LYS A 77 11.31 -1.01 -0.88
N ALA A 78 11.89 -0.09 -1.64
CA ALA A 78 11.63 1.34 -1.51
C ALA A 78 10.32 1.79 -2.19
N VAL A 79 9.60 0.90 -2.89
CA VAL A 79 8.38 1.25 -3.62
C VAL A 79 7.15 0.65 -2.94
N LEU A 80 6.10 1.45 -2.82
CA LEU A 80 4.82 1.05 -2.27
C LEU A 80 3.66 1.75 -2.97
N SER A 81 2.46 1.22 -2.80
CA SER A 81 1.23 1.91 -3.17
C SER A 81 0.38 2.18 -1.95
N THR A 82 -0.40 3.26 -2.01
CA THR A 82 -1.41 3.57 -1.01
C THR A 82 -2.75 3.88 -1.66
N CYS A 83 -3.85 3.46 -1.02
CA CYS A 83 -5.15 4.09 -1.21
C CYS A 83 -5.37 5.08 -0.07
N TYR A 84 -5.67 6.31 -0.42
CA TYR A 84 -5.84 7.38 0.56
C TYR A 84 -7.06 8.21 0.24
N ASN A 85 -7.68 8.78 1.26
CA ASN A 85 -8.74 9.75 1.04
C ASN A 85 -8.15 11.16 0.97
N LYS A 86 -8.79 12.04 0.20
CA LYS A 86 -8.52 13.48 0.27
C LYS A 86 -9.82 14.26 0.14
N THR A 87 -9.86 15.40 0.80
CA THR A 87 -10.98 16.32 0.67
C THR A 87 -10.75 17.22 -0.54
N SER A 88 -11.64 17.17 -1.52
CA SER A 88 -11.62 18.00 -2.72
C SER A 88 -13.01 18.56 -2.94
N GLU A 89 -13.14 19.89 -3.06
CA GLU A 89 -14.41 20.56 -3.36
C GLU A 89 -15.58 20.11 -2.45
N SER A 90 -15.33 20.01 -1.13
CA SER A 90 -16.28 19.52 -0.12
C SER A 90 -16.71 18.05 -0.22
N ARG A 91 -16.07 17.27 -1.11
CA ARG A 91 -16.26 15.83 -1.23
C ARG A 91 -15.02 15.07 -0.77
N VAL A 92 -15.24 13.90 -0.19
CA VAL A 92 -14.16 12.96 0.12
C VAL A 92 -14.03 12.01 -1.07
N VAL A 93 -12.85 11.99 -1.68
CA VAL A 93 -12.52 11.07 -2.78
C VAL A 93 -11.43 10.10 -2.33
N MET A 94 -11.51 8.84 -2.77
CA MET A 94 -10.46 7.85 -2.52
C MET A 94 -9.60 7.67 -3.77
N CYS A 95 -8.30 7.90 -3.62
CA CYS A 95 -7.31 7.88 -4.68
C CYS A 95 -6.33 6.72 -4.47
N GLY A 96 -5.75 6.22 -5.55
CA GLY A 96 -4.59 5.32 -5.53
C GLY A 96 -3.34 6.03 -6.05
N ALA A 97 -2.19 5.77 -5.45
CA ALA A 97 -0.90 6.26 -5.93
C ALA A 97 0.23 5.29 -5.60
N VAL A 98 1.31 5.38 -6.38
CA VAL A 98 2.59 4.68 -6.17
C VAL A 98 3.61 5.70 -5.68
N TRP A 99 4.38 5.31 -4.67
CA TRP A 99 5.33 6.15 -3.96
C TRP A 99 6.69 5.46 -3.87
N ARG A 100 7.72 6.28 -3.71
CA ARG A 100 9.08 5.87 -3.37
C ARG A 100 9.46 6.42 -2.00
N MET A 101 10.08 5.57 -1.20
CA MET A 101 10.71 5.95 0.04
C MET A 101 12.08 6.59 -0.26
N PRO A 102 12.44 7.71 0.40
CA PRO A 102 13.68 8.45 0.15
C PRO A 102 14.93 7.66 0.61
N PRO A 103 15.98 7.46 -0.21
CA PRO A 103 17.10 6.54 0.08
C PRO A 103 17.71 6.62 1.48
N GLU A 104 17.68 7.81 2.08
CA GLU A 104 18.17 8.09 3.42
C GLU A 104 17.38 7.36 4.52
N TRP A 105 16.18 6.86 4.24
CA TRP A 105 15.35 6.10 5.20
C TRP A 105 15.99 4.78 5.62
N GLU A 106 16.75 4.12 4.72
CA GLU A 106 17.41 2.82 4.97
C GLU A 106 18.64 2.93 5.84
N SER A 107 19.20 4.14 5.96
CA SER A 107 20.33 4.42 6.85
C SER A 107 19.80 4.44 8.27
N GLY A 108 19.36 3.26 8.74
CA GLY A 108 18.83 3.02 10.06
C GLY A 108 19.69 3.76 11.03
N SER A 109 19.10 4.81 11.60
CA SER A 109 19.72 5.50 12.67
C SER A 109 19.74 4.48 13.81
N HIS A 110 20.93 3.93 14.07
CA HIS A 110 21.26 3.25 15.32
C HIS A 110 21.13 4.32 16.42
N GLU A 111 19.90 4.72 16.75
CA GLU A 111 19.64 5.78 17.71
C GLU A 111 19.60 5.17 19.09
N THR A 112 20.67 5.43 19.83
CA THR A 112 20.57 5.48 21.29
C THR A 112 19.48 6.48 21.66
N PRO A 113 18.56 6.16 22.59
CA PRO A 113 17.36 6.96 22.90
C PRO A 113 17.58 8.43 23.34
N ASP A 114 18.82 8.88 23.50
CA ASP A 114 19.17 10.10 24.24
C ASP A 114 19.99 11.14 23.46
N ASP A 115 20.10 11.09 22.11
CA ASP A 115 20.81 12.16 21.37
C ASP A 115 19.91 13.39 21.14
N PRO A 116 20.13 14.53 21.83
CA PRO A 116 19.30 15.73 21.72
C PRO A 116 19.58 16.55 20.46
N HIS A 117 20.55 16.13 19.62
CA HIS A 117 20.94 16.83 18.41
C HIS A 117 20.35 16.27 17.12
N ASN A 118 19.65 15.13 17.18
CA ASN A 118 19.03 14.55 15.98
C ASN A 118 17.56 14.92 15.84
N SER A 119 17.29 16.20 15.63
CA SER A 119 15.97 16.66 15.16
C SER A 119 15.82 16.36 13.66
N HIS A 120 15.86 15.10 13.25
CA HIS A 120 15.50 14.75 11.88
C HIS A 120 14.00 14.92 11.73
N ASN A 121 13.60 16.01 11.08
CA ASN A 121 12.23 16.17 10.61
C ASN A 121 11.84 14.93 9.79
N PRO A 122 10.64 14.38 10.00
CA PRO A 122 10.19 13.21 9.27
C PRO A 122 10.22 13.49 7.75
N GLN A 123 10.78 12.57 6.99
CA GLN A 123 10.99 12.73 5.55
C GLN A 123 9.68 12.47 4.78
N ASN A 124 9.53 13.09 3.62
CA ASN A 124 8.34 12.90 2.78
C ASN A 124 8.52 11.70 1.84
N LEU A 125 7.42 11.00 1.57
CA LEU A 125 7.33 10.08 0.44
C LEU A 125 7.42 10.84 -0.89
N GLU A 126 8.16 10.28 -1.83
CA GLU A 126 8.19 10.77 -3.21
C GLU A 126 7.03 10.15 -3.99
N LEU A 127 6.16 10.99 -4.56
CA LEU A 127 5.11 10.52 -5.46
C LEU A 127 5.72 10.11 -6.80
N LEU A 128 5.56 8.83 -7.18
CA LEU A 128 5.97 8.36 -8.49
C LEU A 128 4.86 8.58 -9.53
N CYS A 129 3.66 8.05 -9.27
CA CYS A 129 2.51 8.26 -10.15
C CYS A 129 1.17 8.12 -9.42
N HIS A 130 0.15 8.80 -9.95
CA HIS A 130 -1.24 8.54 -9.58
C HIS A 130 -1.83 7.42 -10.44
N LEU A 131 -2.66 6.57 -9.83
CA LEU A 131 -3.52 5.62 -10.53
C LEU A 131 -4.86 6.32 -10.81
N ASP A 132 -4.93 7.08 -11.91
CA ASP A 132 -6.06 7.98 -12.20
C ASP A 132 -7.37 7.22 -12.46
N ASN A 133 -8.20 7.12 -11.43
CA ASN A 133 -9.47 6.41 -11.42
C ASN A 133 -10.67 7.33 -11.69
N ARG A 134 -10.50 8.57 -12.18
CA ARG A 134 -11.61 9.56 -12.29
C ARG A 134 -12.85 9.03 -13.01
N ALA A 135 -12.69 8.15 -13.98
CA ALA A 135 -13.80 7.53 -14.73
C ALA A 135 -14.44 6.31 -14.03
N HIS A 136 -13.83 5.80 -12.96
CA HIS A 136 -14.12 4.50 -12.35
C HIS A 136 -14.46 4.57 -10.85
N GLY A 137 -14.60 5.78 -10.30
CA GLY A 137 -15.05 5.98 -8.93
C GLY A 137 -13.94 5.86 -7.88
N ASN A 138 -14.30 5.51 -6.64
CA ASN A 138 -13.38 5.52 -5.49
C ASN A 138 -12.52 4.26 -5.41
N THR A 139 -11.19 4.40 -5.34
CA THR A 139 -10.27 3.25 -5.20
C THR A 139 -10.16 2.79 -3.76
N SER A 140 -10.56 1.54 -3.50
CA SER A 140 -10.55 0.91 -2.18
C SER A 140 -9.26 0.15 -1.88
N SER A 141 -8.59 -0.39 -2.89
CA SER A 141 -7.34 -1.15 -2.74
C SER A 141 -6.50 -1.15 -4.01
N VAL A 142 -5.18 -1.35 -3.83
CA VAL A 142 -4.20 -1.57 -4.89
C VAL A 142 -3.41 -2.83 -4.58
N LEU A 143 -3.38 -3.76 -5.53
CA LEU A 143 -2.80 -5.08 -5.41
C LEU A 143 -1.63 -5.20 -6.39
N TRP A 144 -0.42 -5.44 -5.89
CA TRP A 144 0.71 -5.73 -6.76
C TRP A 144 0.59 -7.12 -7.36
N GLU A 145 1.09 -7.29 -8.59
CA GLU A 145 1.30 -8.62 -9.15
C GLU A 145 2.24 -9.42 -8.24
N PRO A 146 1.81 -10.57 -7.68
CA PRO A 146 2.65 -11.37 -6.81
C PRO A 146 3.88 -11.88 -7.55
N MET A 147 5.06 -11.79 -6.92
CA MET A 147 6.32 -12.30 -7.47
C MET A 147 6.68 -11.73 -8.85
N GLY A 148 6.05 -10.61 -9.26
CA GLY A 148 6.33 -9.92 -10.52
C GLY A 148 7.54 -9.00 -10.42
N ASP A 149 7.85 -8.33 -11.53
CA ASP A 149 8.96 -7.36 -11.64
C ASP A 149 8.60 -5.96 -11.13
N GLY A 150 7.49 -5.83 -10.39
CA GLY A 150 7.02 -4.55 -9.85
C GLY A 150 6.43 -3.62 -10.91
N LYS A 151 6.07 -4.12 -12.11
CA LYS A 151 5.50 -3.28 -13.18
C LYS A 151 4.00 -3.39 -13.34
N ARG A 152 3.32 -4.24 -12.58
CA ARG A 152 1.88 -4.44 -12.70
C ARG A 152 1.17 -4.34 -11.37
N VAL A 153 0.07 -3.59 -11.38
CA VAL A 153 -0.84 -3.47 -10.22
C VAL A 153 -2.29 -3.56 -10.68
N ILE A 154 -3.17 -4.04 -9.81
CA ILE A 154 -4.62 -3.96 -9.99
C ILE A 154 -5.16 -2.98 -8.96
N SER A 155 -5.95 -1.99 -9.39
CA SER A 155 -6.77 -1.19 -8.47
C SER A 155 -8.22 -1.67 -8.48
N LEU A 156 -8.84 -1.73 -7.32
CA LEU A 156 -10.28 -1.94 -7.18
C LEU A 156 -10.93 -0.56 -6.93
N ALA A 157 -11.69 -0.07 -7.91
CA ALA A 157 -12.35 1.22 -7.88
C ALA A 157 -13.86 1.05 -8.06
N ASP A 158 -14.64 1.29 -7.01
CA ASP A 158 -16.08 0.96 -6.95
C ASP A 158 -16.40 -0.42 -7.60
N ASN A 159 -17.05 -0.49 -8.75
CA ASN A 159 -17.38 -1.72 -9.48
C ASN A 159 -16.34 -2.15 -10.53
N HIS A 160 -15.20 -1.47 -10.63
CA HIS A 160 -14.15 -1.70 -11.62
C HIS A 160 -12.89 -2.29 -10.99
N ALA A 161 -12.33 -3.30 -11.64
CA ALA A 161 -10.98 -3.80 -11.40
C ALA A 161 -10.13 -3.36 -12.59
N LEU A 162 -9.11 -2.55 -12.36
CA LEU A 162 -8.29 -1.94 -13.39
C LEU A 162 -6.89 -2.52 -13.30
N LEU A 163 -6.41 -3.17 -14.36
CA LEU A 163 -5.03 -3.62 -14.48
C LEU A 163 -4.20 -2.47 -15.05
N TRP A 164 -3.12 -2.14 -14.36
CA TRP A 164 -2.20 -1.07 -14.72
C TRP A 164 -0.83 -1.64 -15.05
N ASP A 165 -0.26 -1.13 -16.13
CA ASP A 165 1.15 -1.29 -16.43
C ASP A 165 1.89 -0.01 -15.99
N LEU A 166 2.92 -0.19 -15.19
CA LEU A 166 3.83 0.84 -14.71
C LEU A 166 5.06 0.88 -15.61
N THR A 167 5.58 2.08 -15.85
CA THR A 167 6.90 2.23 -16.50
C THR A 167 8.02 1.68 -15.61
N GLU A 168 9.21 1.46 -16.16
CA GLU A 168 10.35 0.88 -15.41
C GLU A 168 10.68 1.64 -14.11
N SER A 169 10.52 2.97 -14.10
CA SER A 169 10.69 3.82 -12.90
C SER A 169 9.41 3.98 -12.06
N SER A 170 8.30 3.36 -12.46
CA SER A 170 6.95 3.55 -11.89
C SER A 170 6.45 4.99 -11.88
N THR A 171 7.02 5.86 -12.72
CA THR A 171 6.67 7.29 -12.78
C THR A 171 5.43 7.56 -13.63
N GLN A 172 4.97 6.57 -14.39
CA GLN A 172 3.73 6.62 -15.16
C GLN A 172 3.01 5.29 -15.04
N ALA A 173 1.68 5.34 -15.10
CA ALA A 173 0.80 4.19 -15.07
C ALA A 173 -0.23 4.30 -16.20
N THR A 174 -0.45 3.21 -16.94
CA THR A 174 -1.48 3.12 -17.99
C THR A 174 -2.39 1.94 -17.74
N ILE A 175 -3.70 2.13 -17.90
CA ILE A 175 -4.66 1.02 -17.83
C ILE A 175 -4.45 0.14 -19.05
N SER A 176 -4.14 -1.14 -18.83
CA SER A 176 -3.95 -2.13 -19.90
C SER A 176 -5.19 -2.98 -20.13
N SER A 177 -5.97 -3.24 -19.08
CA SER A 177 -7.27 -3.92 -19.20
C SER A 177 -8.16 -3.64 -17.98
N SER A 178 -9.45 -3.94 -18.11
CA SER A 178 -10.40 -3.77 -17.02
C SER A 178 -11.39 -4.94 -16.90
N ALA A 179 -11.99 -5.06 -15.73
CA ALA A 179 -13.21 -5.81 -15.52
C ALA A 179 -14.21 -4.98 -14.73
N THR A 180 -15.49 -5.17 -15.04
CA THR A 180 -16.57 -4.45 -14.39
C THR A 180 -17.56 -5.45 -13.81
N LEU A 181 -18.01 -5.22 -12.57
CA LEU A 181 -19.14 -5.95 -12.02
C LEU A 181 -20.41 -5.54 -12.74
N GLU A 182 -21.03 -6.49 -13.41
CA GLU A 182 -22.35 -6.34 -14.03
C GLU A 182 -23.45 -6.79 -13.08
N GLY A 183 -24.53 -6.02 -13.02
CA GLY A 183 -25.73 -6.36 -12.27
C GLY A 183 -26.58 -5.14 -11.93
N LYS A 184 -27.66 -5.38 -11.17
CA LYS A 184 -28.54 -4.31 -10.69
C LYS A 184 -28.00 -3.71 -9.39
N GLY A 185 -28.16 -2.40 -9.23
CA GLY A 185 -27.78 -1.67 -8.01
C GLY A 185 -26.38 -1.06 -8.08
N GLN A 186 -25.94 -0.50 -6.94
CA GLN A 186 -24.63 0.11 -6.78
C GLN A 186 -23.63 -0.96 -6.32
N LEU A 187 -23.12 -1.76 -7.26
CA LEU A 187 -22.14 -2.80 -6.97
C LEU A 187 -20.80 -2.16 -6.62
N LYS A 188 -20.08 -2.73 -5.66
CA LYS A 188 -18.72 -2.34 -5.32
C LYS A 188 -17.89 -3.54 -4.92
N PHE A 189 -16.65 -3.59 -5.36
CA PHE A 189 -15.65 -4.50 -4.83
C PHE A 189 -15.33 -4.14 -3.38
N THR A 190 -15.40 -5.14 -2.51
CA THR A 190 -15.05 -4.98 -1.09
C THR A 190 -13.62 -5.46 -0.80
N SER A 191 -13.13 -6.41 -1.59
CA SER A 191 -11.77 -6.93 -1.50
C SER A 191 -11.39 -7.67 -2.78
N GLY A 192 -10.09 -7.86 -3.00
CA GLY A 192 -9.57 -8.75 -4.01
C GLY A 192 -8.18 -9.24 -3.68
N LYS A 193 -7.82 -10.38 -4.27
CA LYS A 193 -6.51 -11.00 -4.16
C LYS A 193 -6.11 -11.56 -5.51
N TRP A 194 -4.89 -11.24 -5.91
CA TRP A 194 -4.25 -11.81 -7.07
C TRP A 194 -3.80 -13.23 -6.74
N SER A 195 -4.04 -14.18 -7.64
CA SER A 195 -3.48 -15.53 -7.52
C SER A 195 -1.98 -15.52 -7.85
N PRO A 196 -1.09 -15.97 -6.96
CA PRO A 196 0.34 -16.12 -7.28
C PRO A 196 0.61 -17.33 -8.19
N HIS A 197 -0.41 -18.13 -8.50
CA HIS A 197 -0.30 -19.30 -9.35
C HIS A 197 -0.61 -18.98 -10.81
N HIS A 198 -0.31 -19.93 -11.70
CA HIS A 198 -0.65 -19.85 -13.12
C HIS A 198 -0.17 -18.55 -13.78
N ASN A 199 1.09 -18.16 -13.53
CA ASN A 199 1.70 -16.95 -14.06
C ASN A 199 0.92 -15.67 -13.72
N CYS A 200 0.30 -15.64 -12.55
CA CYS A 200 -0.43 -14.47 -12.08
C CYS A 200 -1.51 -14.03 -13.08
N THR A 201 -2.23 -14.96 -13.72
CA THR A 201 -3.29 -14.59 -14.69
C THR A 201 -4.69 -14.58 -14.10
N GLN A 202 -4.83 -14.68 -12.77
CA GLN A 202 -6.13 -14.80 -12.11
C GLN A 202 -6.27 -13.82 -10.95
N LEU A 203 -7.45 -13.22 -10.85
CA LEU A 203 -7.86 -12.36 -9.74
C LEU A 203 -9.11 -12.94 -9.08
N ALA A 204 -9.14 -13.04 -7.76
CA ALA A 204 -10.35 -13.30 -7.00
C ALA A 204 -10.85 -11.98 -6.37
N THR A 205 -12.14 -11.71 -6.43
CA THR A 205 -12.75 -10.52 -5.82
C THR A 205 -13.99 -10.89 -5.01
N ALA A 206 -14.24 -10.14 -3.95
CA ALA A 206 -15.48 -10.20 -3.19
C ALA A 206 -16.35 -8.95 -3.48
N ASN A 207 -17.66 -9.16 -3.55
CA ASN A 207 -18.66 -8.10 -3.45
C ASN A 207 -19.92 -8.65 -2.79
N ASP A 208 -20.44 -7.91 -1.81
CA ASP A 208 -21.60 -8.29 -1.01
C ASP A 208 -21.50 -9.75 -0.51
N THR A 209 -22.37 -10.64 -0.99
CA THR A 209 -22.45 -12.06 -0.60
C THR A 209 -21.76 -13.01 -1.60
N THR A 210 -20.94 -12.47 -2.50
CA THR A 210 -20.41 -13.21 -3.66
C THR A 210 -18.89 -13.10 -3.80
N ILE A 211 -18.27 -14.21 -4.21
CA ILE A 211 -16.87 -14.28 -4.62
C ILE A 211 -16.83 -14.62 -6.11
N ARG A 212 -16.02 -13.89 -6.88
CA ARG A 212 -15.83 -14.09 -8.32
C ARG A 212 -14.35 -14.28 -8.64
N GLY A 213 -14.07 -15.15 -9.60
CA GLY A 213 -12.77 -15.28 -10.23
C GLY A 213 -12.76 -14.62 -11.60
N TRP A 214 -11.67 -13.95 -11.93
CA TRP A 214 -11.44 -13.27 -13.20
C TRP A 214 -10.17 -13.82 -13.85
N ASP A 215 -10.23 -14.06 -15.15
CA ASP A 215 -9.05 -14.36 -15.96
C ASP A 215 -8.55 -13.07 -16.60
N LEU A 216 -7.37 -12.60 -16.16
CA LEU A 216 -6.77 -11.34 -16.60
C LEU A 216 -6.48 -11.31 -18.09
N ARG A 217 -6.33 -12.48 -18.74
CA ARG A 217 -6.09 -12.58 -20.19
C ARG A 217 -7.33 -12.24 -21.02
N THR A 218 -8.50 -12.29 -20.38
CA THR A 218 -9.80 -12.04 -21.02
C THR A 218 -10.44 -10.71 -20.60
N MET A 219 -9.82 -10.01 -19.65
CA MET A 219 -10.18 -8.62 -19.31
C MET A 219 -10.01 -7.73 -20.54
N ARG A 220 -10.88 -6.72 -20.66
CA ARG A 220 -10.93 -5.83 -21.82
C ARG A 220 -10.95 -4.37 -21.41
#